data_AF-A0A6C0E4B2-F1
#
_entry.id   AF-A0A6C0E4B2-F1
#
_cell.length_a   1.000
_cell.length_b   1.000
_cell.length_c   1.000
_cell.angle_alpha   90.00
_cell.angle_beta   90.00
_cell.angle_gamma   90.00
#
_symmetry.space_group_name_H-M   'P 1'
#
loop_
_entity.id
_entity.type
_entity.pdbx_description
1 polymer ?
#
loop_
_entity_poly.entity_id
_entity_poly.type
_entity_poly.pdbx_seq_one_letter_code
_entity_poly.pdbx_strand_id
1 'polypeptide(L)'
;MLWSEILANWENGIVLKYPKNVKGKFQWNTSVLKNDGKVAYLQTFRTNNKLAQRQNKKDFQEYFKNSQNKYVVSFPNLNKDTMLVVPMPVRGKNYATLRDFIDNASEIQQQEFWKKVAEVAKKFMNEKGKVWISVHGLGVDYTHVRISTSPKYYFDNELKKD
;
A
#
# COMPACT_ATOMS: atom_id res chain seq x y z
N MET A 1 19.38 0.40 -2.50
CA MET A 1 18.41 -0.68 -2.71
C MET A 1 17.60 -0.34 -3.94
N LEU A 2 17.43 -1.30 -4.84
CA LEU A 2 16.62 -1.16 -6.05
C LEU A 2 15.17 -1.55 -5.76
N TRP A 3 14.26 -1.05 -6.60
CA TRP A 3 12.87 -1.48 -6.57
C TRP A 3 12.71 -2.98 -6.81
N SER A 4 13.52 -3.58 -7.69
CA SER A 4 13.49 -5.03 -7.94
C SER A 4 13.80 -5.85 -6.68
N GLU A 5 14.73 -5.39 -5.85
CA GLU A 5 15.07 -6.02 -4.56
C GLU A 5 13.91 -5.90 -3.56
N ILE A 6 13.25 -4.74 -3.52
CA ILE A 6 12.06 -4.53 -2.66
C ILE A 6 10.90 -5.43 -3.06
N LEU A 7 10.63 -5.54 -4.37
CA LEU A 7 9.58 -6.42 -4.87
C LEU A 7 9.89 -7.88 -4.56
N ALA A 8 11.15 -8.32 -4.74
CA ALA A 8 11.58 -9.65 -4.38
C ALA A 8 11.46 -9.90 -2.86
N ASN A 9 11.79 -8.92 -2.03
CA ASN A 9 11.60 -9.01 -0.58
C ASN A 9 10.11 -9.24 -0.24
N TRP A 10 9.20 -8.45 -0.80
CA TRP A 10 7.77 -8.60 -0.57
C TRP A 10 7.25 -9.96 -1.06
N GLU A 11 7.70 -10.45 -2.21
CA GLU A 11 7.38 -11.79 -2.72
C GLU A 11 7.84 -12.92 -1.80
N ASN A 12 9.01 -12.75 -1.18
CA ASN A 12 9.59 -13.71 -0.24
C ASN A 12 9.11 -13.51 1.22
N GLY A 13 8.09 -12.68 1.45
CA GLY A 13 7.49 -12.48 2.78
C GLY A 13 8.27 -11.52 3.69
N ILE A 14 9.27 -10.81 3.18
CA ILE A 14 9.94 -9.72 3.90
C ILE A 14 9.07 -8.48 3.77
N VAL A 15 8.26 -8.20 4.79
CA VAL A 15 7.24 -7.14 4.78
C VAL A 15 7.79 -5.73 5.00
N LEU A 16 7.02 -4.70 4.63
CA LEU A 16 7.33 -3.32 4.99
C LEU A 16 7.41 -3.14 6.51
N LYS A 17 8.49 -2.50 6.97
CA LYS A 17 8.62 -1.97 8.33
C LYS A 17 8.75 -0.45 8.25
N TYR A 18 8.34 0.25 9.31
CA TYR A 18 8.52 1.70 9.42
C TYR A 18 9.60 2.06 10.46
N PRO A 19 10.29 3.21 10.31
CA PRO A 19 11.35 3.62 11.23
C PRO A 19 10.85 3.85 12.67
N LYS A 20 11.65 3.47 13.68
CA LYS A 20 11.30 3.60 15.12
C LYS A 20 11.05 5.04 15.58
N ASN A 21 11.59 6.03 14.87
CA ASN A 21 11.40 7.46 15.13
C ASN A 21 10.06 8.00 14.59
N VAL A 22 9.37 7.28 13.70
CA VAL A 22 8.03 7.67 13.25
C VAL A 22 7.04 7.44 14.39
N LYS A 23 6.60 8.52 15.03
CA LYS A 23 5.57 8.52 16.07
C LYS A 23 4.21 8.80 15.45
N GLY A 24 3.13 8.30 16.08
CA GLY A 24 1.77 8.44 15.56
C GLY A 24 1.48 7.66 14.26
N LYS A 25 0.26 7.83 13.74
CA LYS A 25 -0.16 7.27 12.46
C LYS A 25 0.47 8.07 11.32
N PHE A 26 0.75 7.40 10.21
CA PHE A 26 1.53 8.01 9.13
C PHE A 26 0.95 7.73 7.74
N GLN A 27 1.36 8.58 6.82
CA GLN A 27 1.26 8.40 5.37
C GLN A 27 2.61 7.91 4.85
N TRP A 28 2.61 7.24 3.70
CA TRP A 28 3.79 6.60 3.12
C TRP A 28 3.85 6.86 1.62
N ASN A 29 4.99 7.33 1.14
CA ASN A 29 5.30 7.56 -0.26
C ASN A 29 6.54 6.76 -0.66
N THR A 30 6.63 6.38 -1.94
CA THR A 30 7.82 5.74 -2.52
C THR A 30 8.29 6.51 -3.75
N SER A 31 9.53 6.32 -4.21
CA SER A 31 9.93 6.72 -5.56
C SER A 31 9.10 6.00 -6.63
N VAL A 32 9.15 6.45 -7.88
CA VAL A 32 8.52 5.77 -9.01
C VAL A 32 9.10 4.36 -9.21
N LEU A 33 8.23 3.38 -9.46
CA LEU A 33 8.59 2.06 -9.94
C LEU A 33 8.51 2.06 -11.47
N LYS A 34 9.63 1.78 -12.15
CA LYS A 34 9.77 1.70 -13.61
C LYS A 34 10.95 0.81 -14.00
N ASN A 35 11.16 0.59 -15.30
CA ASN A 35 12.32 -0.12 -15.85
C ASN A 35 12.58 -1.47 -15.15
N ASP A 36 11.54 -2.29 -14.98
CA ASP A 36 11.60 -3.58 -14.28
C ASP A 36 12.15 -3.51 -12.85
N GLY A 37 12.02 -2.35 -12.20
CA GLY A 37 12.55 -2.09 -10.87
C GLY A 37 14.07 -1.83 -10.84
N LYS A 38 14.73 -1.67 -11.99
CA LYS A 38 16.15 -1.28 -12.10
C LYS A 38 16.36 0.23 -11.84
N VAL A 39 15.66 0.75 -10.84
CA VAL A 39 15.74 2.15 -10.39
C VAL A 39 15.77 2.17 -8.87
N ALA A 40 16.30 3.25 -8.29
CA ALA A 40 16.43 3.38 -6.86
C ALA A 40 15.07 3.36 -6.15
N TYR A 41 14.97 2.54 -5.10
CA TYR A 41 13.86 2.61 -4.17
C TYR A 41 14.16 3.62 -3.07
N LEU A 42 13.29 4.62 -2.97
CA LEU A 42 13.26 5.59 -1.88
C LEU A 42 11.88 5.54 -1.24
N GLN A 43 11.78 5.85 0.04
CA GLN A 43 10.51 5.96 0.74
C GLN A 43 10.56 7.06 1.80
N THR A 44 9.44 7.71 2.03
CA THR A 44 9.27 8.64 3.14
C THR A 44 7.98 8.38 3.90
N PHE A 45 8.00 8.75 5.18
CA PHE A 45 6.89 8.63 6.11
C PHE A 45 6.55 10.02 6.65
N ARG A 46 5.26 10.36 6.69
CA ARG A 46 4.79 11.61 7.30
C ARG A 46 3.72 11.31 8.34
N THR A 47 4.02 11.61 9.60
CA THR A 47 3.01 11.54 10.67
C THR A 47 1.87 12.51 10.38
N ASN A 48 0.64 12.06 10.58
CA ASN A 48 -0.55 12.88 10.39
C ASN A 48 -1.61 12.53 11.44
N ASN A 49 -1.89 13.49 12.33
CA ASN A 49 -2.86 13.33 13.42
C ASN A 49 -4.32 13.35 12.95
N LYS A 50 -4.60 13.73 11.71
CA LYS A 50 -5.95 13.69 11.12
C LYS A 50 -6.34 12.30 10.62
N LEU A 51 -5.41 11.34 10.62
CA LEU A 51 -5.74 9.96 10.26
C LEU A 51 -6.65 9.31 11.29
N ALA A 52 -7.64 8.57 10.81
CA ALA A 52 -8.70 8.02 11.65
C ALA A 52 -8.19 7.04 12.71
N GLN A 53 -8.87 7.04 13.86
CA GLN A 53 -8.57 6.14 14.96
C GLN A 53 -9.18 4.76 14.77
N ARG A 54 -10.36 4.68 14.15
CA ARG A 54 -11.13 3.45 13.96
C ARG A 54 -11.35 3.20 12.47
N GLN A 55 -11.28 1.93 12.09
CA GLN A 55 -11.50 1.54 10.71
C GLN A 55 -12.96 1.72 10.28
N ASN A 56 -13.19 2.14 9.03
CA ASN A 56 -14.48 2.10 8.36
C ASN A 56 -14.39 1.22 7.11
N LYS A 57 -15.21 0.17 7.06
CA LYS A 57 -15.16 -0.85 5.99
C LYS A 57 -16.12 -0.57 4.83
N LYS A 58 -16.98 0.44 4.96
CA LYS A 58 -18.13 0.68 4.06
C LYS A 58 -17.70 0.74 2.59
N ASP A 59 -16.66 1.51 2.29
CA ASP A 59 -16.23 1.77 0.91
C ASP A 59 -15.64 0.54 0.22
N PHE A 60 -15.21 -0.46 0.98
CA PHE A 60 -14.61 -1.69 0.46
C PHE A 60 -15.46 -2.94 0.72
N GLN A 61 -16.68 -2.77 1.27
CA GLN A 61 -17.49 -3.89 1.74
C GLN A 61 -17.85 -4.88 0.62
N GLU A 62 -18.15 -4.40 -0.57
CA GLU A 62 -18.48 -5.24 -1.72
C GLU A 62 -17.28 -6.11 -2.14
N TYR A 63 -16.08 -5.53 -2.21
CA TYR A 63 -14.86 -6.27 -2.53
C TYR A 63 -14.54 -7.34 -1.48
N PHE A 64 -14.80 -7.06 -0.20
CA PHE A 64 -14.63 -8.06 0.86
C PHE A 64 -15.61 -9.23 0.71
N LYS A 65 -16.87 -8.97 0.36
CA LYS A 65 -17.88 -10.02 0.16
C LYS A 65 -17.56 -10.91 -1.05
N ASN A 66 -17.03 -10.33 -2.12
CA ASN A 66 -16.78 -11.03 -3.37
C ASN A 66 -15.41 -11.72 -3.43
N SER A 67 -14.52 -11.45 -2.47
CA SER A 67 -13.19 -12.06 -2.43
C SER A 67 -13.22 -13.48 -1.86
N GLN A 68 -12.62 -14.43 -2.59
CA GLN A 68 -12.30 -15.77 -2.07
C GLN A 68 -10.98 -15.79 -1.29
N ASN A 69 -10.15 -14.74 -1.42
CA ASN A 69 -8.93 -14.60 -0.64
C ASN A 69 -9.26 -14.01 0.73
N LYS A 70 -8.80 -14.68 1.80
CA LYS A 70 -9.06 -14.29 3.20
C LYS A 70 -8.09 -13.28 3.80
N TYR A 71 -7.01 -12.92 3.09
CA TYR A 71 -5.95 -12.05 3.60
C TYR A 71 -5.93 -10.67 2.95
N VAL A 72 -6.12 -10.60 1.63
CA VAL A 72 -6.00 -9.38 0.83
C VAL A 72 -6.89 -9.43 -0.41
N VAL A 73 -7.41 -8.27 -0.81
CA VAL A 73 -8.13 -8.07 -2.07
C VAL A 73 -7.53 -6.90 -2.84
N SER A 74 -7.57 -6.97 -4.17
CA SER A 74 -7.12 -5.88 -5.04
C SER A 74 -8.13 -5.61 -6.15
N PHE A 75 -8.30 -4.34 -6.50
CA PHE A 75 -9.28 -3.90 -7.51
C PHE A 75 -8.88 -2.54 -8.11
N PRO A 76 -9.27 -2.23 -9.36
CA PRO A 76 -9.04 -0.92 -9.94
C PRO A 76 -9.98 0.12 -9.33
N ASN A 77 -9.55 1.37 -9.30
CA ASN A 77 -10.47 2.50 -9.10
C ASN A 77 -11.37 2.71 -10.34
N LEU A 78 -12.37 3.58 -10.22
CA LEU A 78 -13.34 3.86 -11.30
C LEU A 78 -12.68 4.21 -12.65
N ASN A 79 -11.63 5.04 -12.61
CA ASN A 79 -10.91 5.47 -13.82
C ASN A 79 -9.84 4.47 -14.29
N LYS A 80 -9.65 3.35 -13.57
CA LYS A 80 -8.66 2.29 -13.86
C LYS A 80 -7.22 2.76 -14.01
N ASP A 81 -6.90 3.92 -13.44
CA ASP A 81 -5.56 4.51 -13.41
C ASP A 81 -4.82 4.22 -12.09
N THR A 82 -5.50 3.55 -11.17
CA THR A 82 -4.99 3.16 -9.86
C THR A 82 -5.52 1.78 -9.51
N MET A 83 -4.61 0.88 -9.13
CA MET A 83 -4.95 -0.33 -8.42
C MET A 83 -4.91 -0.07 -6.91
N LEU A 84 -5.94 -0.52 -6.22
CA LEU A 84 -6.01 -0.53 -4.76
C LEU A 84 -5.73 -1.94 -4.27
N VAL A 85 -4.85 -2.07 -3.27
CA VAL A 85 -4.59 -3.32 -2.54
C VAL A 85 -4.95 -3.10 -1.08
N VAL A 86 -5.86 -3.92 -0.56
CA VAL A 86 -6.55 -3.70 0.72
C VAL A 86 -6.53 -4.98 1.54
N PRO A 87 -6.14 -4.97 2.84
CA PRO A 87 -6.16 -6.16 3.66
C PRO A 87 -7.60 -6.56 4.00
N MET A 88 -7.89 -7.85 3.99
CA MET A 88 -9.21 -8.36 4.41
C MET A 88 -9.45 -8.08 5.90
N PRO A 89 -10.67 -7.72 6.29
CA PRO A 89 -10.97 -7.38 7.68
C PRO A 89 -10.90 -8.60 8.59
N VAL A 90 -10.23 -8.46 9.73
CA VAL A 90 -10.19 -9.49 10.79
C VAL A 90 -10.98 -9.00 12.00
N ARG A 91 -11.81 -9.88 12.58
CA ARG A 91 -12.60 -9.56 13.79
C ARG A 91 -11.68 -9.17 14.95
N GLY A 92 -11.99 -8.07 15.63
CA GLY A 92 -11.19 -7.56 16.75
C GLY A 92 -9.89 -6.84 16.36
N LYS A 93 -9.57 -6.73 15.06
CA LYS A 93 -8.41 -5.97 14.57
C LYS A 93 -8.83 -4.63 13.99
N ASN A 94 -7.92 -3.66 14.03
CA ASN A 94 -8.11 -2.32 13.48
C ASN A 94 -7.11 -2.07 12.36
N TYR A 95 -7.58 -1.82 11.14
CA TYR A 95 -6.76 -1.52 9.97
C TYR A 95 -7.04 -0.12 9.41
N ALA A 96 -7.42 0.84 10.27
CA ALA A 96 -7.75 2.21 9.84
C ALA A 96 -6.63 2.88 9.04
N THR A 97 -5.38 2.62 9.40
CA THR A 97 -4.19 3.15 8.73
C THR A 97 -3.14 2.08 8.51
N LEU A 98 -2.17 2.35 7.62
CA LEU A 98 -1.05 1.44 7.36
C LEU A 98 -0.29 1.07 8.66
N ARG A 99 -0.16 2.02 9.58
CA ARG A 99 0.40 1.74 10.90
C ARG A 99 -0.43 0.72 11.67
N ASP A 100 -1.74 0.95 11.77
CA ASP A 100 -2.63 0.03 12.49
C ASP A 100 -2.61 -1.37 11.85
N PHE A 101 -2.48 -1.47 10.53
CA PHE A 101 -2.30 -2.75 9.85
C PHE A 101 -0.99 -3.44 10.24
N ILE A 102 0.16 -2.75 10.12
CA ILE A 102 1.47 -3.31 10.46
C ILE A 102 1.53 -3.75 11.93
N ASP A 103 0.94 -2.96 12.83
CA ASP A 103 1.00 -3.21 14.27
C ASP A 103 0.04 -4.34 14.72
N ASN A 104 -1.08 -4.57 14.03
CA ASN A 104 -2.14 -5.46 14.51
C ASN A 104 -2.36 -6.75 13.69
N ALA A 105 -1.98 -6.76 12.41
CA ALA A 105 -2.21 -7.91 11.53
C ALA A 105 -1.28 -9.07 11.87
N SER A 106 -1.75 -10.31 11.66
CA SER A 106 -0.88 -11.49 11.79
C SER A 106 0.24 -11.43 10.75
N GLU A 107 1.38 -12.05 11.07
CA GLU A 107 2.52 -12.11 10.17
C GLU A 107 2.13 -12.66 8.79
N ILE A 108 1.35 -13.74 8.76
CA ILE A 108 0.84 -14.34 7.51
C ILE A 108 0.02 -13.32 6.71
N GLN A 109 -0.86 -12.55 7.34
CA GLN A 109 -1.65 -11.55 6.61
C GLN A 109 -0.76 -10.43 6.06
N GLN A 110 0.25 -9.99 6.81
CA GLN A 110 1.19 -8.98 6.32
C GLN A 110 1.98 -9.50 5.12
N GLN A 111 2.47 -10.74 5.18
CA GLN A 111 3.19 -11.39 4.08
C GLN A 111 2.32 -11.50 2.83
N GLU A 112 1.12 -12.06 2.95
CA GLU A 112 0.20 -12.22 1.81
C GLU A 112 -0.23 -10.87 1.22
N PHE A 113 -0.41 -9.85 2.07
CA PHE A 113 -0.69 -8.49 1.63
C PHE A 113 0.45 -7.93 0.77
N TRP A 114 1.69 -7.99 1.25
CA TRP A 114 2.84 -7.44 0.52
C TRP A 114 3.20 -8.24 -0.73
N LYS A 115 3.03 -9.57 -0.73
CA LYS A 115 3.10 -10.39 -1.95
C LYS A 115 2.10 -9.90 -3.00
N LYS A 116 0.85 -9.63 -2.61
CA LYS A 116 -0.16 -9.10 -3.53
C LYS A 116 0.19 -7.68 -4.01
N VAL A 117 0.74 -6.82 -3.15
CA VAL A 117 1.25 -5.50 -3.57
C VAL A 117 2.33 -5.65 -4.64
N ALA A 118 3.31 -6.55 -4.45
CA ALA A 118 4.37 -6.77 -5.42
C ALA A 118 3.83 -7.29 -6.77
N GLU A 119 2.95 -8.29 -6.74
CA GLU A 119 2.28 -8.84 -7.92
C GLU A 119 1.54 -7.76 -8.72
N VAL A 120 0.68 -7.00 -8.03
CA VAL A 120 -0.12 -5.93 -8.68
C VAL A 120 0.79 -4.81 -9.18
N ALA A 121 1.83 -4.45 -8.44
CA ALA A 121 2.78 -3.41 -8.83
C ALA A 121 3.55 -3.79 -10.10
N LYS A 122 4.08 -5.01 -10.17
CA LYS A 122 4.77 -5.53 -11.37
C LYS A 122 3.84 -5.55 -12.57
N LYS A 123 2.65 -6.13 -12.42
CA LYS A 123 1.67 -6.22 -13.51
C LYS A 123 1.29 -4.82 -14.01
N PHE A 124 0.95 -3.91 -13.11
CA PHE A 124 0.48 -2.58 -13.50
C PHE A 124 1.61 -1.70 -14.05
N MET A 125 2.84 -1.85 -13.55
CA MET A 125 4.03 -1.24 -14.14
C MET A 125 4.27 -1.74 -15.56
N ASN A 126 4.20 -3.05 -15.80
CA ASN A 126 4.38 -3.63 -17.14
C ASN A 126 3.32 -3.10 -18.12
N GLU A 127 2.07 -2.95 -17.67
CA GLU A 127 0.97 -2.43 -18.49
C GLU A 127 1.08 -0.91 -18.77
N LYS A 128 1.68 -0.13 -17.87
CA LYS A 128 1.66 1.35 -17.90
C LYS A 128 3.04 2.00 -18.10
N GLY A 129 4.10 1.22 -18.14
CA GLY A 129 5.50 1.64 -18.20
C GLY A 129 6.08 2.09 -16.85
N LYS A 130 5.27 2.73 -15.99
CA LYS A 130 5.67 3.18 -14.65
C LYS A 130 4.48 3.36 -13.71
N VAL A 131 4.73 3.24 -12.40
CA VAL A 131 3.71 3.45 -11.36
C VAL A 131 4.31 4.07 -10.10
N TRP A 132 3.46 4.75 -9.33
CA TRP A 132 3.76 5.28 -8.00
C TRP A 132 3.00 4.49 -6.95
N ILE A 133 3.68 4.13 -5.86
CA ILE A 133 3.10 3.35 -4.76
C ILE A 133 2.98 4.21 -3.50
N SER A 134 1.83 4.24 -2.84
CA SER A 134 1.64 5.05 -1.64
C SER A 134 0.49 4.61 -0.74
N VAL A 135 0.48 5.13 0.49
CA VAL A 135 -0.68 5.12 1.39
C VAL A 135 -0.92 6.53 1.93
N HIS A 136 -2.12 7.08 1.69
CA HIS A 136 -2.49 8.42 2.13
C HIS A 136 -3.50 8.43 3.29
N GLY A 137 -4.55 7.60 3.26
CA GLY A 137 -5.43 7.32 4.41
C GLY A 137 -6.40 8.42 4.89
N LEU A 138 -6.48 9.60 4.27
CA LEU A 138 -7.41 10.67 4.69
C LEU A 138 -8.81 10.62 4.05
N GLY A 139 -9.00 9.87 2.96
CA GLY A 139 -10.29 9.81 2.26
C GLY A 139 -11.13 8.59 2.62
N VAL A 140 -10.48 7.50 3.04
CA VAL A 140 -11.11 6.25 3.47
C VAL A 140 -10.34 5.78 4.70
N ASP A 141 -11.05 5.56 5.80
CA ASP A 141 -10.50 5.17 7.10
C ASP A 141 -10.18 3.66 7.13
N TYR A 142 -9.44 3.19 6.13
CA TYR A 142 -9.03 1.81 6.01
C TYR A 142 -7.75 1.73 5.19
N THR A 143 -6.81 0.88 5.57
CA THR A 143 -5.52 0.72 4.89
C THR A 143 -5.73 0.34 3.43
N HIS A 144 -5.19 1.13 2.52
CA HIS A 144 -5.23 0.83 1.09
C HIS A 144 -3.94 1.34 0.44
N VAL A 145 -3.14 0.40 -0.08
CA VAL A 145 -1.99 0.74 -0.93
C VAL A 145 -2.54 1.12 -2.30
N ARG A 146 -2.11 2.29 -2.78
CA ARG A 146 -2.39 2.79 -4.13
C ARG A 146 -1.19 2.48 -4.99
N ILE A 147 -1.45 1.90 -6.16
CA ILE A 147 -0.47 1.70 -7.23
C ILE A 147 -1.04 2.45 -8.43
N SER A 148 -0.53 3.66 -8.67
CA SER A 148 -1.14 4.65 -9.57
C SER A 148 -0.23 5.01 -10.73
N THR A 149 -0.79 5.36 -11.88
CA THR A 149 -0.04 5.88 -13.04
C THR A 149 0.50 7.31 -12.86
N SER A 150 0.20 7.94 -11.72
CA SER A 150 0.67 9.27 -11.31
C SER A 150 0.82 9.30 -9.78
N PRO A 151 1.64 10.21 -9.21
CA PRO A 151 1.91 10.27 -7.77
C PRO A 151 0.76 10.92 -6.98
N LYS A 152 -0.41 10.27 -7.00
CA LYS A 152 -1.64 10.79 -6.40
C LYS A 152 -1.49 10.93 -4.88
N TYR A 153 -1.82 12.11 -4.37
CA TYR A 153 -1.82 12.44 -2.93
C TYR A 153 -0.45 12.30 -2.26
N TYR A 154 0.62 12.42 -3.04
CA TYR A 154 1.97 12.44 -2.51
C TYR A 154 2.21 13.72 -1.71
N PHE A 155 2.75 13.55 -0.50
CA PHE A 155 3.20 14.66 0.32
C PHE A 155 4.64 15.08 0.05
N ASP A 156 5.46 14.12 -0.35
CA ASP A 156 6.86 14.33 -0.69
C ASP A 156 6.97 14.69 -2.17
N ASN A 157 7.50 15.88 -2.48
CA ASN A 157 7.64 16.36 -3.85
C ASN A 157 8.83 15.74 -4.59
N GLU A 158 9.86 15.28 -3.87
CA GLU A 158 11.01 14.63 -4.49
C GLU A 158 10.61 13.25 -5.01
N LEU A 159 9.80 12.51 -4.25
CA LEU A 159 9.31 11.20 -4.66
C LEU A 159 8.25 11.23 -5.77
N LYS A 160 7.69 12.40 -6.11
CA LYS A 160 6.80 12.57 -7.27
C LYS A 160 7.55 12.51 -8.60
N LYS A 161 8.84 12.80 -8.58
CA LYS A 161 9.67 12.88 -9.78
C LYS A 161 9.82 11.48 -10.37
N ASP A 162 9.89 11.46 -11.70
CA ASP A 162 10.17 10.26 -12.48
C ASP A 162 11.67 10.03 -12.58
#